data_AF-A0A6G1DQ78-F1
#
_entry.id   AF-A0A6G1DQ78-F1
#
_cell.length_a   1.000
_cell.length_b   1.000
_cell.length_c   1.000
_cell.angle_alpha   90.00
_cell.angle_beta   90.00
_cell.angle_gamma   90.00
#
_symmetry.space_group_name_H-M   'P 1'
#
loop_
_entity.id
_entity.type
_entity.pdbx_description
1 polymer ?
#
loop_
_entity_poly.entity_id
_entity_poly.type
_entity_poly.pdbx_seq_one_letter_code
_entity_poly.pdbx_strand_id
1 'polypeptide(L)' 'MANLQSEAGPVHAPRFPNPKEEVWWLVIGDNSTDQLLAIKRVALQRRSRVKIEFTAPAEAGEKELHDLSDV' A
#
# COMPACT_ATOMS: atom_id res chain seq x y z
N MET A 1 -11.58 3.69 -23.00
CA MET A 1 -10.89 3.71 -21.70
C MET A 1 -11.48 2.55 -20.90
N ALA A 2 -10.81 1.40 -20.86
CA ALA A 2 -11.38 0.20 -20.24
C ALA A 2 -11.34 0.33 -18.71
N ASN A 3 -12.52 0.27 -18.10
CA ASN A 3 -12.69 0.25 -16.66
C ASN A 3 -12.15 -1.09 -16.16
N LEU A 4 -10.98 -1.06 -15.51
CA LEU A 4 -10.34 -2.25 -14.95
C LEU A 4 -11.05 -2.61 -13.63
N GLN A 5 -12.27 -3.13 -13.72
CA GLN A 5 -13.00 -3.61 -12.54
C GLN A 5 -12.12 -4.65 -11.81
N SER A 6 -11.87 -4.44 -10.53
CA SER A 6 -11.24 -5.44 -9.67
C SER A 6 -12.06 -6.72 -9.71
N GLU A 7 -11.41 -7.87 -9.92
CA GLU A 7 -12.08 -9.17 -9.98
C GLU A 7 -12.81 -9.52 -8.66
N ALA A 8 -12.39 -8.91 -7.54
CA ALA A 8 -13.02 -9.05 -6.23
C ALA A 8 -14.29 -8.19 -6.03
N GLY A 9 -14.60 -7.27 -6.95
CA GLY A 9 -15.69 -6.31 -6.79
C GLY A 9 -15.38 -5.19 -5.77
N PRO A 10 -16.36 -4.34 -5.45
CA PRO A 10 -16.20 -3.28 -4.46
C PRO A 10 -16.07 -3.83 -3.03
N VAL A 11 -15.35 -3.11 -2.18
CA VAL A 11 -15.19 -3.40 -0.74
C VAL A 11 -16.55 -3.46 -0.06
N HIS A 12 -16.75 -4.46 0.79
CA HIS A 12 -17.96 -4.58 1.62
C HIS A 12 -17.95 -3.56 2.76
N ALA A 13 -18.47 -2.36 2.50
CA ALA A 13 -18.57 -1.27 3.47
C ALA A 13 -20.03 -0.78 3.61
N PRO A 14 -20.90 -1.50 4.35
CA PRO A 14 -22.35 -1.26 4.37
C PRO A 14 -22.76 0.08 4.99
N ARG A 15 -21.89 0.69 5.79
CA ARG A 15 -22.11 2.01 6.42
C ARG A 15 -21.50 3.16 5.63
N PHE A 16 -20.81 2.88 4.52
CA PHE A 16 -20.20 3.90 3.69
C PHE A 16 -21.15 4.27 2.54
N PRO A 17 -21.39 5.57 2.27
CA PRO A 17 -22.47 6.00 1.38
C PRO A 17 -22.25 5.64 -0.10
N ASN A 18 -21.03 5.30 -0.51
CA ASN A 18 -20.67 5.03 -1.90
C ASN A 18 -19.86 3.74 -2.05
N PRO A 19 -19.92 3.04 -3.20
CA PRO A 19 -19.02 1.92 -3.47
C PRO A 19 -17.55 2.33 -3.32
N LYS A 20 -16.75 1.46 -2.72
CA LYS A 20 -15.32 1.67 -2.52
C LYS A 20 -14.53 0.59 -3.23
N GLU A 21 -13.45 1.00 -3.89
CA GLU A 21 -12.46 0.05 -4.41
C GLU A 21 -11.42 -0.25 -3.34
N GLU A 22 -10.87 -1.45 -3.42
CA GLU A 22 -9.76 -1.87 -2.60
C GLU A 22 -8.50 -1.10 -3.01
N VAL A 23 -7.90 -0.41 -2.04
CA VAL A 23 -6.70 0.39 -2.28
C VAL A 23 -5.74 0.22 -1.12
N TRP A 24 -4.50 -0.07 -1.45
CA TRP A 24 -3.42 -0.35 -0.52
C TRP A 24 -2.40 0.79 -0.52
N TRP A 25 -1.77 1.00 0.63
CA TRP A 25 -0.58 1.83 0.75
C TRP A 25 0.62 0.94 0.99
N LEU A 26 1.61 1.02 0.11
CA LEU A 26 2.93 0.46 0.33
C LEU A 26 3.78 1.54 0.98
N VAL A 27 4.21 1.30 2.22
CA VAL A 27 4.94 2.26 3.04
C VAL A 27 6.33 1.70 3.34
N ILE A 28 7.35 2.52 3.13
CA ILE A 28 8.73 2.25 3.55
C ILE A 28 9.10 3.35 4.54
N GLY A 29 9.46 2.95 5.76
CA GLY A 29 9.86 3.86 6.82
C GLY A 29 11.05 3.35 7.61
N ASP A 30 11.57 4.22 8.45
CA ASP A 30 12.55 3.91 9.48
C ASP A 30 11.90 4.08 10.86
N ASN A 31 11.62 2.98 11.54
CA ASN A 31 10.97 3.00 12.85
C ASN A 31 11.87 3.59 13.94
N SER A 32 13.20 3.58 13.76
CA SER A 32 14.13 4.12 14.77
C SER A 32 14.15 5.63 14.79
N THR A 33 13.95 6.26 13.64
CA THR A 33 13.93 7.72 13.45
C THR A 33 12.54 8.27 13.21
N ASP A 34 11.52 7.41 13.18
CA ASP A 34 10.14 7.73 12.81
C ASP A 34 10.04 8.44 11.44
N GLN A 35 10.91 8.05 10.50
CA GLN A 35 11.02 8.69 9.19
C GLN A 35 10.29 7.89 8.11
N LEU A 36 9.42 8.56 7.34
CA LEU A 36 8.82 8.01 6.13
C LEU A 36 9.79 8.15 4.94
N LEU A 37 10.26 7.03 4.39
CA LEU A 37 11.23 7.00 3.27
C LEU A 37 10.54 6.97 1.90
N ALA A 38 9.44 6.22 1.76
CA ALA A 38 8.61 6.22 0.57
C ALA A 38 7.18 5.76 0.87
N ILE A 39 6.23 6.26 0.08
CA ILE A 39 4.83 5.84 0.14
C ILE A 39 4.25 5.73 -1.28
N LYS A 40 3.52 4.65 -1.56
CA LYS A 40 2.88 4.45 -2.85
C LYS A 40 1.49 3.85 -2.69
N ARG A 41 0.49 4.55 -3.23
CA ARG A 41 -0.89 4.06 -3.31
C ARG A 41 -1.02 3.11 -4.49
N VAL A 42 -1.58 1.92 -4.27
CA VAL A 42 -1.79 0.92 -5.32
C VAL A 42 -3.17 0.30 -5.22
N ALA A 43 -3.82 0.12 -6.37
CA ALA A 43 -4.95 -0.79 -6.48
C ALA A 43 -4.38 -2.20 -6.69
N LEU A 44 -4.81 -3.15 -5.87
CA LEU A 44 -4.45 -4.56 -6.01
C LEU A 44 -5.67 -5.30 -6.55
N GLN A 45 -5.45 -6.19 -7.51
CA GLN A 45 -6.45 -7.17 -7.90
C GLN A 45 -6.09 -8.50 -7.21
N ARG A 46 -5.55 -9.49 -7.95
CA ARG A 46 -5.05 -10.74 -7.33
C ARG A 46 -3.56 -10.71 -6.99
N ARG A 47 -2.77 -10.05 -7.84
CA ARG A 47 -1.32 -9.94 -7.70
C ARG A 47 -0.84 -8.70 -8.45
N SER A 48 0.13 -8.00 -7.89
CA SER A 48 0.77 -6.86 -8.55
C SER A 48 2.27 -6.91 -8.35
N ARG A 49 3.01 -6.47 -9.36
CA ARG A 49 4.45 -6.21 -9.25
C ARG A 49 4.64 -4.71 -9.23
N VAL A 50 4.95 -4.17 -8.06
CA VAL A 50 5.07 -2.73 -7.85
C VAL A 50 6.53 -2.37 -7.63
N LYS A 51 7.06 -1.45 -8.44
CA LYS A 51 8.34 -0.79 -8.16
C LYS A 51 8.10 0.38 -7.22
N ILE A 52 8.87 0.43 -6.15
CA ILE A 52 8.97 1.56 -5.22
C ILE A 52 10.45 1.97 -5.13
N GLU A 53 10.71 3.26 -5.17
CA GLU A 53 12.06 3.82 -5.18
C GLU A 53 12.21 4.67 -3.91
N PHE A 54 13.33 4.48 -3.21
CA PHE A 54 13.68 5.28 -2.03
C PHE A 54 15.21 5.41 -1.96
N THR A 55 15.68 6.49 -1.35
CA THR A 55 17.11 6.68 -1.10
C THR A 55 17.53 5.81 0.08
N ALA A 56 18.58 5.01 -0.10
CA ALA A 56 19.12 4.22 0.99
C ALA A 56 19.67 5.13 2.11
N PRO A 57 19.42 4.81 3.39
CA PRO A 57 20.06 5.50 4.51
C PRO A 57 21.58 5.38 4.44
N ALA A 58 22.30 6.33 5.03
CA ALA A 58 23.76 6.33 5.05
C ALA A 58 24.36 5.15 5.84
N GLU A 59 23.60 4.60 6.79
CA GLU A 59 23.98 3.43 7.59
C GLU A 59 23.29 2.16 7.06
N ALA A 60 24.05 1.09 6.92
CA ALA A 60 23.55 -0.22 6.48
C ALA A 60 22.94 -1.00 7.67
N GLY A 61 21.74 -1.56 7.49
CA GLY A 61 21.08 -2.43 8.48
C GLY A 61 19.83 -3.13 7.92
N GLU A 62 19.45 -4.28 8.51
CA GLU A 62 18.18 -4.98 8.19
C GLU A 62 16.99 -4.18 8.77
N LYS A 63 15.99 -3.90 7.93
CA LYS A 63 14.74 -3.26 8.35
C LYS A 63 13.56 -4.19 8.14
N GLU A 64 12.84 -4.42 9.23
CA GLU A 64 11.68 -5.29 9.31
C GLU A 64 10.47 -4.65 8.64
N LEU A 65 9.84 -5.36 7.71
CA LEU A 65 8.66 -4.88 6.97
C LEU A 65 7.41 -5.26 7.77
N HIS A 66 6.71 -4.26 8.33
CA HIS A 66 5.43 -4.48 8.99
C HIS A 66 4.27 -4.24 8.01
N ASP A 67 3.44 -5.26 7.83
CA ASP A 67 2.14 -5.14 7.16
C ASP A 67 1.12 -4.60 8.17
N LEU A 68 0.62 -3.39 7.94
CA LEU A 68 -0.48 -2.82 8.71
C LEU A 68 -1.77 -3.06 7.94
N SER A 69 -2.45 -4.15 8.29
CA SER A 69 -3.85 -4.36 7.89
C SER A 69 -4.74 -3.51 8.81
N ASP A 70 -5.21 -2.36 8.33
CA ASP A 70 -6.29 -1.62 8.97
C ASP A 70 -7.60 -2.40 8.83
N VAL A 71 -8.15 -2.85 9.97
CA VAL A 71 -9.57 -3.19 10.14
C VAL A 71 -10.31 -1.96 10.63
#